data_AF-A0A0D3KG51-F1
#
_entry.id   AF-A0A0D3KG51-F1
#
_cell.length_a   1.000
_cell.length_b   1.000
_cell.length_c   1.000
_cell.angle_alpha   90.00
_cell.angle_beta   90.00
_cell.angle_gamma   90.00
#
_symmetry.space_group_name_H-M   'P 1'
#
loop_
_entity.id
_entity.type
_entity.pdbx_description
1 polymer ?
#
loop_
_entity_poly.entity_id
_entity_poly.type
_entity_poly.pdbx_seq_one_letter_code
_entity_poly.pdbx_strand_id
1 'polypeptide(L)'
;LVYCNNAAARLTRYSVSEMLGRSCRFLQGPDTEDEAVGRLSASLRAAESASVELTNYRKDGSQFRNALFLQPVHDSCGACRYVIGLQADAAD
;
A
#
# COMPACT_ATOMS: atom_id res chain seq x y z
N LEU A 1 -3.47 3.23 8.48
CA LEU A 1 -2.88 1.88 8.60
C LEU A 1 -3.08 1.41 10.03
N VAL A 2 -3.76 0.30 10.25
CA VAL A 2 -4.07 -0.20 11.62
C VAL A 2 -3.17 -1.36 12.05
N TYR A 3 -2.49 -1.99 11.10
CA TYR A 3 -1.55 -3.09 11.32
C TYR A 3 -0.46 -3.04 10.25
N CYS A 4 0.75 -3.47 10.61
CA CYS A 4 1.88 -3.63 9.72
C CYS A 4 2.77 -4.75 10.28
N ASN A 5 3.25 -5.64 9.42
CA ASN A 5 4.20 -6.68 9.83
C ASN A 5 5.65 -6.20 9.72
N ASN A 6 6.59 -6.97 10.28
CA ASN A 6 8.02 -6.63 10.22
C ASN A 6 8.59 -6.67 8.79
N ALA A 7 7.97 -7.39 7.86
CA ALA A 7 8.44 -7.45 6.48
C ALA A 7 8.20 -6.11 5.75
N ALA A 8 7.01 -5.54 5.89
CA ALA A 8 6.67 -4.23 5.34
C ALA A 8 7.53 -3.10 5.97
N ALA A 9 7.79 -3.16 7.27
CA ALA A 9 8.73 -2.24 7.92
C ALA A 9 10.14 -2.32 7.32
N ARG A 10 10.67 -3.54 7.10
CA ARG A 10 11.99 -3.74 6.46
C ARG A 10 12.02 -3.21 5.03
N LEU A 11 11.00 -3.56 4.22
CA LEU A 11 10.90 -3.13 2.83
C LEU A 11 10.92 -1.60 2.70
N THR A 12 10.13 -0.92 3.53
CA THR A 12 9.93 0.53 3.46
C THR A 12 10.96 1.33 4.26
N ARG A 13 11.75 0.68 5.11
CA ARG A 13 12.70 1.27 6.08
C ARG A 13 12.05 2.21 7.10
N TYR A 14 10.73 2.11 7.27
CA TYR A 14 10.01 2.75 8.38
C TYR A 14 9.83 1.76 9.51
N SER A 15 9.90 2.24 10.75
CA SER A 15 9.47 1.43 11.89
C SER A 15 7.95 1.25 11.87
N VAL A 16 7.46 0.15 12.45
CA VAL A 16 6.00 -0.09 12.58
C VAL A 16 5.31 1.09 13.28
N SER A 17 5.93 1.64 14.33
CA SER A 17 5.43 2.81 15.06
C SER A 17 5.28 4.06 14.18
N GLU A 18 6.16 4.26 13.20
CA GLU A 18 6.08 5.40 12.28
C GLU A 18 5.02 5.22 11.19
N MET A 19 4.61 3.98 10.92
CA MET A 19 3.62 3.66 9.88
C MET A 19 2.19 3.60 10.43
N LEU A 20 2.02 3.10 11.66
CA LEU A 20 0.72 2.97 12.30
C LEU A 20 0.00 4.32 12.39
N GLY A 21 -1.31 4.31 12.16
CA GLY A 21 -2.16 5.51 12.16
C GLY A 21 -2.06 6.37 10.89
N ARG A 22 -1.07 6.14 10.01
CA ARG A 22 -0.89 6.96 8.79
C ARG A 22 -1.50 6.31 7.56
N SER A 23 -1.80 7.12 6.55
CA SER A 23 -2.12 6.62 5.21
C SER A 23 -0.83 6.22 4.49
N CYS A 24 -0.85 5.08 3.78
CA CYS A 24 0.30 4.56 3.04
C CYS A 24 0.80 5.48 1.91
N ARG A 25 0.10 6.60 1.62
CA ARG A 25 0.56 7.62 0.68
C ARG A 25 1.92 8.22 1.01
N PHE A 26 2.43 8.06 2.24
CA PHE A 26 3.78 8.49 2.60
C PHE A 26 4.89 7.75 1.84
N LEU A 27 4.56 6.63 1.17
CA LEU A 27 5.47 5.90 0.29
C LEU A 27 5.53 6.48 -1.13
N GLN A 28 4.65 7.42 -1.49
CA GLN A 28 4.59 8.02 -2.82
C GLN A 28 5.57 9.21 -2.91
N GLY A 29 6.02 9.53 -4.12
CA GLY A 29 6.93 10.64 -4.38
C GLY A 29 6.88 11.09 -5.85
N PRO A 30 7.89 11.85 -6.32
CA PRO A 30 7.83 12.55 -7.60
C PRO A 30 7.59 11.67 -8.84
N ASP A 31 8.14 10.45 -8.84
CA ASP A 31 8.06 9.51 -9.96
C ASP A 31 6.95 8.46 -9.78
N THR A 32 6.10 8.60 -8.74
CA THR A 32 4.95 7.73 -8.55
C THR A 32 3.92 7.97 -9.65
N GLU A 33 3.44 6.89 -10.26
CA GLU A 33 2.55 6.95 -11.42
C GLU A 33 1.11 7.29 -11.01
N ASP A 34 0.62 8.45 -11.44
CA ASP A 34 -0.73 8.95 -11.16
C ASP A 34 -1.83 7.97 -11.58
N GLU A 35 -1.64 7.26 -12.70
CA GLU A 35 -2.60 6.26 -13.18
C GLU A 35 -2.73 5.10 -12.18
N ALA A 36 -1.61 4.58 -11.66
CA ALA A 36 -1.60 3.51 -10.69
C ALA A 36 -2.26 3.96 -9.36
N VAL A 37 -1.96 5.19 -8.92
CA VAL A 37 -2.61 5.81 -7.75
C VAL A 37 -4.11 5.98 -7.96
N GLY A 38 -4.52 6.39 -9.16
CA GLY A 38 -5.93 6.50 -9.56
C GLY A 38 -6.66 5.16 -9.47
N ARG A 39 -6.05 4.09 -9.99
CA ARG A 39 -6.59 2.71 -9.90
C ARG A 39 -6.75 2.24 -8.46
N LEU A 40 -5.75 2.48 -7.60
CA LEU A 40 -5.83 2.17 -6.18
C LEU A 40 -6.96 2.96 -5.50
N SER A 41 -7.06 4.26 -5.79
CA SER A 41 -8.12 5.10 -5.20
C SER A 41 -9.52 4.66 -5.67
N ALA A 42 -9.67 4.22 -6.91
CA ALA A 42 -10.94 3.70 -7.42
C ALA A 42 -11.32 2.38 -6.72
N SER A 43 -10.39 1.44 -6.61
CA SER A 43 -10.57 0.16 -5.91
C SER A 43 -10.97 0.37 -4.44
N LEU A 44 -10.32 1.29 -3.73
CA LEU A 44 -10.66 1.62 -2.34
C LEU A 44 -12.09 2.18 -2.20
N ARG A 45 -12.55 2.99 -3.16
CA ARG A 45 -13.92 3.55 -3.16
C ARG A 45 -14.98 2.50 -3.51
N ALA A 46 -14.66 1.61 -4.45
CA ALA A 46 -15.55 0.54 -4.90
C ALA A 46 -15.55 -0.68 -3.96
N ALA A 47 -14.61 -0.74 -2.99
CA ALA A 47 -14.36 -1.93 -2.18
C ALA A 47 -14.09 -3.18 -3.03
N GLU A 48 -13.29 -3.01 -4.09
CA GLU A 48 -12.88 -4.07 -5.01
C GLU A 48 -11.38 -4.35 -4.90
N SER A 49 -10.96 -5.57 -5.24
CA SER A 49 -9.54 -5.92 -5.26
C SER A 49 -8.81 -5.23 -6.42
N ALA A 50 -7.53 -4.91 -6.22
CA ALA A 50 -6.69 -4.33 -7.26
C ALA A 50 -5.25 -4.81 -7.16
N SER A 51 -4.60 -4.93 -8.32
CA SER A 51 -3.16 -5.16 -8.43
C SER A 51 -2.56 -4.07 -9.32
N VAL A 52 -1.52 -3.41 -8.81
CA VAL A 52 -0.77 -2.38 -9.53
C VAL A 52 0.71 -2.54 -9.24
N GLU A 53 1.53 -2.05 -10.16
CA GLU A 53 2.92 -1.73 -9.87
C GLU A 53 3.09 -0.23 -9.90
N LEU A 54 3.79 0.32 -8.90
CA LEU A 54 4.06 1.75 -8.82
C LEU A 54 5.41 2.04 -8.16
N THR A 55 5.97 3.19 -8.47
CA THR A 55 7.20 3.67 -7.85
C THR A 55 6.90 4.18 -6.44
N ASN A 56 7.58 3.61 -5.45
CA ASN A 56 7.51 4.04 -4.05
C ASN A 56 8.90 4.36 -3.50
N TYR A 57 8.91 5.13 -2.41
CA TYR A 57 10.11 5.64 -1.77
C TYR A 57 10.20 5.11 -0.35
N ARG A 58 11.37 4.59 -0.01
CA ARG A 58 11.70 4.18 1.36
C ARG A 58 11.97 5.42 2.21
N LYS A 59 12.09 5.24 3.53
CA LYS A 59 12.39 6.33 4.48
C LYS A 59 13.65 7.14 4.14
N ASP A 60 14.65 6.49 3.55
CA ASP A 60 15.91 7.14 3.15
C ASP A 60 15.84 7.82 1.76
N GLY A 61 14.67 7.83 1.13
CA GLY A 61 14.46 8.40 -0.20
C GLY A 61 14.83 7.46 -1.36
N SER A 62 15.35 6.27 -1.09
CA SER A 62 15.61 5.29 -2.16
C SER A 62 14.31 4.77 -2.78
N GLN A 63 14.33 4.60 -4.10
CA GLN A 63 13.18 4.10 -4.86
C GLN A 63 13.09 2.58 -4.81
N PHE A 64 11.88 2.06 -4.94
CA PHE A 64 11.60 0.67 -5.24
C PHE A 64 10.34 0.52 -6.08
N ARG A 65 10.30 -0.56 -6.86
CA ARG A 65 9.12 -0.90 -7.65
C ARG A 65 8.19 -1.72 -6.76
N ASN A 66 7.12 -1.12 -6.27
CA ASN A 66 6.17 -1.79 -5.39
C ASN A 66 5.11 -2.53 -6.22
N ALA A 67 5.15 -3.85 -6.22
CA ALA A 67 4.03 -4.67 -6.64
C ALA A 67 3.02 -4.72 -5.48
N LEU A 68 1.94 -3.94 -5.61
CA LEU A 68 0.92 -3.76 -4.57
C LEU A 68 -0.38 -4.45 -4.96
N PHE A 69 -0.82 -5.38 -4.11
CA PHE A 69 -2.15 -5.98 -4.16
C PHE A 69 -3.01 -5.48 -3.00
N LEU A 70 -4.24 -5.06 -3.30
CA LEU A 70 -5.27 -4.69 -2.33
C LEU A 70 -6.39 -5.72 -2.32
N GLN A 71 -6.75 -6.19 -1.13
CA GLN A 71 -7.86 -7.10 -0.90
C GLN A 71 -8.81 -6.54 0.17
N PRO A 72 -10.01 -6.09 -0.23
CA PRO A 72 -11.07 -5.72 0.70
C PRO A 72 -11.53 -6.91 1.54
N VAL A 73 -11.85 -6.64 2.81
CA VAL A 73 -12.39 -7.59 3.78
C VAL A 73 -13.76 -7.10 4.22
N HIS A 74 -14.77 -7.92 3.95
CA HIS A 74 -16.16 -7.63 4.25
C HIS A 74 -16.61 -8.37 5.53
N ASP A 75 -17.52 -7.76 6.28
CA ASP A 75 -18.22 -8.45 7.36
C ASP A 75 -19.36 -9.34 6.83
N SER A 76 -20.07 -10.00 7.74
CA SER A 76 -21.22 -10.86 7.42
C SER A 76 -22.40 -10.12 6.78
N CYS A 77 -22.45 -8.80 6.86
CA CYS A 77 -23.47 -7.96 6.24
C CYS A 77 -23.04 -7.43 4.86
N GLY A 78 -21.83 -7.81 4.40
CA GLY A 78 -21.27 -7.33 3.13
C GLY A 78 -20.65 -5.94 3.22
N ALA A 79 -20.52 -5.34 4.41
CA ALA A 79 -19.87 -4.04 4.57
C ALA A 79 -18.35 -4.20 4.63
N CYS A 80 -17.64 -3.42 3.82
CA CYS A 80 -16.17 -3.41 3.84
C CYS A 80 -15.68 -2.79 5.16
N ARG A 81 -14.92 -3.58 5.94
CA ARG A 81 -14.37 -3.15 7.23
C ARG A 81 -12.89 -2.82 7.15
N TYR A 82 -12.15 -3.56 6.35
CA TYR A 82 -10.71 -3.43 6.21
C TYR A 82 -10.27 -3.65 4.77
N VAL A 83 -9.08 -3.16 4.45
CA VAL A 83 -8.39 -3.50 3.20
C VAL A 83 -7.01 -4.00 3.58
N ILE A 84 -6.67 -5.21 3.12
CA ILE A 84 -5.35 -5.80 3.27
C ILE A 84 -4.50 -5.35 2.08
N GLY A 85 -3.31 -4.83 2.35
CA GLY A 85 -2.31 -4.51 1.34
C GLY A 85 -1.14 -5.50 1.42
N LEU A 86 -0.75 -6.07 0.29
CA LEU A 86 0.45 -6.88 0.14
C LEU A 86 1.43 -6.12 -0.75
N GLN A 87 2.65 -5.93 -0.27
CA GLN A 87 3.74 -5.29 -1.01
C GLN A 87 4.87 -6.29 -1.27
N ALA A 88 5.43 -6.23 -2.47
CA ALA A 88 6.70 -6.85 -2.82
C ALA A 88 7.54 -5.86 -3.63
N ASP A 89 8.87 -5.93 -3.48
CA ASP A 89 9.77 -5.27 -4.42
C ASP A 89 9.77 -6.10 -5.71
N ALA A 90 9.40 -5.53 -6.85
CA ALA A 90 9.31 -6.27 -8.12
C ALA A 90 10.70 -6.69 -8.66
N ALA A 91 11.79 -6.19 -8.06
CA ALA A 91 13.14 -6.60 -8.36
C ALA A 91 13.61 -7.85 -7.59
N ASP A 92 12.85 -8.30 -6.57
CA ASP A 92 13.14 -9.48 -5.74
C ASP A 92 12.46 -10.77 -6.25
#